data_AF-A0A2G7T8M3-F1
#
_entry.id   AF-A0A2G7T8M3-F1
#
_cell.length_a   1.000
_cell.length_b   1.000
_cell.length_c   1.000
_cell.angle_alpha   90.00
_cell.angle_beta   90.00
_cell.angle_gamma   90.00
#
_symmetry.space_group_name_H-M   'P 1'
#
loop_
_entity.id
_entity.type
_entity.pdbx_description
1 polymer ?
#
loop_
_entity_poly.entity_id
_entity_poly.type
_entity_poly.pdbx_seq_one_letter_code
_entity_poly.pdbx_strand_id
1 'polypeptide(L)'
;MRSALNAIDGAVQYLDQALTSQAQTSALDLAAVQQTLTQSLSAGLQSTGQQITALQNAIATKAIDLQAVAKASNSTHAVAGQVGLTRLRQAHSHSEFDGHPLEAGVEYSLFTAIIHSRPLPAAPELGDAIVLTDPWGFWQRGNFTLKRGNAQHLINARAEDVIFNVNCWRVTLTYAWINNWTLSIG
;
A
#
# COMPACT_ATOMS: atom_id res chain seq x y z
N MET A 1 74.34 -63.34 -39.19
CA MET A 1 72.95 -63.21 -39.69
C MET A 1 71.92 -63.56 -38.61
N ARG A 2 72.01 -64.73 -37.97
CA ARG A 2 71.07 -65.17 -36.90
C ARG A 2 71.03 -64.28 -35.64
N SER A 3 72.17 -63.73 -35.20
CA SER A 3 72.20 -62.82 -34.02
C SER A 3 71.63 -61.43 -34.31
N ALA A 4 71.73 -60.94 -35.55
CA ALA A 4 71.17 -59.65 -35.96
C ALA A 4 69.65 -59.71 -36.05
N LEU A 5 69.09 -60.84 -36.51
CA LEU A 5 67.64 -61.09 -36.50
C LEU A 5 67.07 -61.14 -35.08
N ASN A 6 67.73 -61.85 -34.16
CA ASN A 6 67.31 -61.89 -32.76
C ASN A 6 67.35 -60.52 -32.06
N ALA A 7 68.28 -59.63 -32.45
CA ALA A 7 68.36 -58.27 -31.92
C ALA A 7 67.22 -57.38 -32.44
N ILE A 8 66.79 -57.59 -33.69
CA ILE A 8 65.64 -56.88 -34.29
C ILE A 8 64.34 -57.34 -33.63
N ASP A 9 64.15 -58.65 -33.42
CA ASP A 9 62.97 -59.19 -32.75
C ASP A 9 62.83 -58.65 -31.31
N GLY A 10 63.95 -58.54 -30.58
CA GLY A 10 63.95 -57.93 -29.24
C GLY A 10 63.60 -56.43 -29.25
N ALA A 11 64.09 -55.68 -30.25
CA ALA A 11 63.77 -54.25 -30.40
C ALA A 11 62.28 -54.02 -30.75
N VAL A 12 61.70 -54.89 -31.59
CA VAL A 12 60.27 -54.85 -31.93
C VAL A 12 59.41 -55.12 -30.71
N GLN A 13 59.75 -56.13 -29.89
CA GLN A 13 59.03 -56.42 -28.65
C GLN A 13 59.09 -55.26 -27.64
N TYR A 14 60.23 -54.58 -27.54
CA TYR A 14 60.39 -53.43 -26.64
C TYR A 14 59.53 -52.24 -27.09
N LEU A 15 59.50 -51.96 -28.41
CA LEU A 15 58.65 -50.91 -28.97
C LEU A 15 57.16 -51.20 -28.77
N ASP A 16 56.74 -52.46 -28.94
CA ASP A 16 55.35 -52.88 -28.74
C ASP A 16 54.93 -52.75 -27.26
N GLN A 17 55.81 -53.14 -26.34
CA GLN A 17 55.60 -52.93 -24.89
C GLN A 17 55.55 -51.45 -24.52
N ALA A 18 56.43 -50.61 -25.08
CA ALA A 18 56.43 -49.17 -24.84
C ALA A 18 55.13 -48.52 -25.34
N LEU A 19 54.69 -48.86 -26.54
CA LEU A 19 53.44 -48.35 -27.13
C LEU A 19 52.21 -48.77 -26.31
N THR A 20 52.18 -50.02 -25.86
CA THR A 20 51.11 -50.55 -24.99
C THR A 20 51.08 -49.83 -23.64
N SER A 21 52.24 -49.56 -23.04
CA SER A 21 52.35 -48.81 -21.78
C SER A 21 51.85 -47.36 -21.92
N GLN A 22 52.17 -46.71 -23.05
CA GLN A 22 51.75 -45.34 -23.32
C GLN A 22 50.24 -45.26 -23.56
N ALA A 23 49.67 -46.21 -24.30
CA ALA A 23 48.23 -46.32 -24.50
C ALA A 23 47.46 -46.59 -23.18
N GLN A 24 48.01 -47.42 -22.29
CA GLN A 24 47.44 -47.63 -20.95
C GLN A 24 47.49 -46.36 -20.10
N THR A 25 48.61 -45.62 -20.14
CA THR A 25 48.76 -44.35 -19.41
C THR A 25 47.75 -43.30 -19.89
N SER A 26 47.58 -43.14 -21.21
CA SER A 26 46.58 -42.22 -21.78
C SER A 26 45.13 -42.62 -21.46
N ALA A 27 44.84 -43.93 -21.38
CA ALA A 27 43.51 -44.41 -21.00
C ALA A 27 43.20 -44.14 -19.51
N LEU A 28 44.20 -44.28 -18.63
CA LEU A 28 44.08 -43.94 -17.21
C LEU A 28 43.85 -42.44 -16.99
N ASP A 29 44.57 -41.59 -17.72
CA ASP A 29 44.39 -40.13 -17.67
C ASP A 29 42.97 -39.72 -18.12
N LEU A 30 42.45 -40.32 -19.19
CA LEU A 30 41.10 -40.05 -19.67
C LEU A 30 40.02 -40.47 -18.65
N ALA A 31 40.22 -41.62 -17.99
CA ALA A 31 39.32 -42.08 -16.93
C ALA A 31 39.32 -41.14 -15.72
N ALA A 32 40.50 -40.63 -15.31
CA ALA A 32 40.62 -39.67 -14.23
C ALA A 32 39.94 -38.32 -14.55
N VAL A 33 40.06 -37.86 -15.80
CA VAL A 33 39.37 -36.65 -16.29
C VAL A 33 37.85 -36.85 -16.28
N GLN A 34 37.36 -37.99 -16.77
CA GLN A 34 35.93 -38.32 -16.74
C GLN A 34 35.39 -38.37 -15.31
N GLN A 35 36.11 -39.00 -14.39
CA GLN A 35 35.71 -39.08 -12.98
C GLN A 35 35.64 -37.70 -12.33
N THR A 36 36.61 -36.83 -12.63
CA THR A 36 36.65 -35.45 -12.12
C THR A 36 35.47 -34.62 -12.67
N LEU A 37 35.16 -34.76 -13.96
CA LEU A 37 34.00 -34.13 -14.60
C LEU A 37 32.69 -34.60 -13.99
N THR A 38 32.50 -35.91 -13.78
CA THR A 38 31.31 -36.47 -13.15
C THR A 38 31.13 -35.98 -11.70
N GLN A 39 32.22 -35.93 -10.93
CA GLN A 39 32.20 -35.40 -9.56
C GLN A 39 31.85 -33.91 -9.53
N SER A 40 32.45 -33.12 -10.44
CA SER A 40 32.20 -31.67 -10.55
C SER A 40 30.76 -31.38 -10.97
N LEU A 41 30.23 -32.15 -11.92
CA LEU A 41 28.83 -32.04 -12.36
C LEU A 41 27.86 -32.44 -11.23
N SER A 42 28.14 -33.54 -10.53
CA SER A 42 27.33 -33.97 -9.38
C SER A 42 27.30 -32.90 -8.27
N ALA A 43 28.46 -32.32 -7.94
CA ALA A 43 28.55 -31.25 -6.94
C ALA A 43 27.79 -29.98 -7.40
N GLY A 44 27.91 -29.62 -8.68
CA GLY A 44 27.17 -28.50 -9.27
C GLY A 44 25.65 -28.69 -9.23
N LEU A 45 25.17 -29.91 -9.55
CA LEU A 45 23.76 -30.27 -9.47
C LEU A 45 23.22 -30.21 -8.04
N GLN A 46 23.98 -30.70 -7.05
CA GLN A 46 23.61 -30.63 -5.64
C GLN A 46 23.54 -29.18 -5.14
N SER A 47 24.54 -28.36 -5.47
CA SER A 47 24.53 -26.93 -5.14
C SER A 47 23.33 -26.22 -5.76
N THR A 48 23.02 -26.52 -7.02
CA THR A 48 21.86 -25.94 -7.72
C THR A 48 20.54 -26.37 -7.07
N GLY A 49 20.41 -27.64 -6.68
CA GLY A 49 19.24 -28.15 -5.97
C GLY A 49 19.01 -27.45 -4.61
N GLN A 50 20.10 -27.19 -3.87
CA GLN A 50 20.03 -26.44 -2.62
C GLN A 50 19.61 -24.97 -2.85
N GLN A 51 20.14 -24.31 -3.89
CA GLN A 51 19.74 -22.94 -4.24
C GLN A 51 18.27 -22.84 -4.66
N ILE A 52 17.76 -23.81 -5.44
CA ILE A 52 16.34 -23.88 -5.81
C ILE A 52 15.47 -24.01 -4.56
N THR A 53 15.85 -24.89 -3.64
CA THR A 53 15.11 -25.09 -2.38
C THR A 53 15.12 -23.82 -1.52
N ALA A 54 16.26 -23.13 -1.43
CA ALA A 54 16.37 -21.86 -0.73
C ALA A 54 15.50 -20.76 -1.36
N LEU A 55 15.47 -20.67 -2.70
CA LEU A 55 14.61 -19.74 -3.43
C LEU A 55 13.13 -20.04 -3.21
N GLN A 56 12.73 -21.31 -3.23
CA GLN A 56 11.36 -21.73 -2.95
C GLN A 56 10.92 -21.30 -1.54
N ASN A 57 11.77 -21.49 -0.53
CA ASN A 57 11.50 -21.06 0.84
C ASN A 57 11.43 -19.53 0.97
N ALA A 58 12.29 -18.79 0.27
CA ALA A 58 12.27 -17.34 0.25
C ALA A 58 11.00 -16.79 -0.42
N ILE A 59 10.56 -17.40 -1.51
CA ILE A 59 9.29 -17.06 -2.19
C ILE A 59 8.10 -17.31 -1.27
N ALA A 60 8.05 -18.47 -0.61
CA ALA A 60 6.98 -18.80 0.33
C ALA A 60 6.91 -17.80 1.51
N THR A 61 8.06 -17.41 2.04
CA THR A 61 8.15 -16.41 3.13
C THR A 61 7.65 -15.05 2.66
N LYS A 62 8.13 -14.55 1.51
CA LYS A 62 7.71 -13.26 0.96
C LYS A 62 6.22 -13.21 0.59
N ALA A 63 5.62 -14.34 0.19
CA ALA A 63 4.19 -14.42 -0.07
C ALA A 63 3.36 -14.20 1.20
N ILE A 64 3.81 -14.73 2.35
CA ILE A 64 3.18 -14.50 3.66
C ILE A 64 3.30 -13.02 4.05
N ASP A 65 4.47 -12.40 3.83
CA ASP A 65 4.67 -10.97 4.10
C ASP A 65 3.73 -10.09 3.27
N LEU A 66 3.57 -10.38 1.98
CA LEU A 66 2.65 -9.66 1.10
C LEU A 66 1.18 -9.81 1.54
N GLN A 67 0.78 -11.00 2.01
CA GLN A 67 -0.54 -11.18 2.62
C GLN A 67 -0.69 -10.41 3.93
N ALA A 68 0.37 -10.30 4.73
CA ALA A 68 0.38 -9.48 5.94
C ALA A 68 0.27 -7.98 5.61
N VAL A 69 0.97 -7.50 4.57
CA VAL A 69 0.87 -6.13 4.06
C VAL A 69 -0.54 -5.84 3.54
N ALA A 70 -1.13 -6.76 2.78
CA ALA A 70 -2.51 -6.63 2.31
C ALA A 70 -3.53 -6.61 3.48
N LYS A 71 -3.25 -7.31 4.58
CA LYS A 71 -4.06 -7.27 5.80
C LYS A 71 -3.83 -6.01 6.65
N ALA A 72 -2.62 -5.46 6.65
CA ALA A 72 -2.24 -4.29 7.45
C ALA A 72 -2.95 -3.01 6.98
N SER A 73 -3.23 -2.87 5.68
CA SER A 73 -4.00 -1.76 5.12
C SER A 73 -5.26 -2.24 4.39
N ASN A 74 -6.14 -2.92 5.12
CA ASN A 74 -7.48 -3.22 4.61
C ASN A 74 -8.41 -1.99 4.70
N SER A 75 -9.57 -2.06 4.05
CA SER A 75 -10.57 -0.97 4.03
C SER A 75 -10.99 -0.51 5.42
N THR A 76 -10.96 -1.38 6.43
CA THR A 76 -11.26 -1.03 7.83
C THR A 76 -10.23 -0.09 8.43
N HIS A 77 -8.93 -0.28 8.16
CA HIS A 77 -7.88 0.65 8.59
C HIS A 77 -7.93 1.98 7.83
N ALA A 78 -8.29 1.97 6.54
CA ALA A 78 -8.52 3.19 5.78
C ALA A 78 -9.73 3.98 6.33
N VAL A 79 -10.83 3.30 6.66
CA VAL A 79 -12.00 3.90 7.31
C VAL A 79 -11.65 4.41 8.71
N ALA A 80 -10.89 3.66 9.51
CA ALA A 80 -10.44 4.09 10.83
C ALA A 80 -9.51 5.31 10.76
N GLY A 81 -8.62 5.36 9.76
CA GLY A 81 -7.76 6.51 9.46
C GLY A 81 -8.57 7.74 9.02
N GLN A 82 -9.58 7.55 8.16
CA GLN A 82 -10.51 8.61 7.75
C GLN A 82 -11.32 9.14 8.94
N VAL A 83 -11.88 8.26 9.78
CA VAL A 83 -12.60 8.64 11.00
C VAL A 83 -11.67 9.36 11.98
N GLY A 84 -10.43 8.91 12.11
CA GLY A 84 -9.39 9.60 12.88
C GLY A 84 -9.09 11.00 12.36
N LEU A 85 -8.99 11.16 11.04
CA LEU A 85 -8.81 12.45 10.36
C LEU A 85 -10.01 13.38 10.57
N THR A 86 -11.24 12.86 10.44
CA THR A 86 -12.49 13.59 10.71
C THR A 86 -12.56 14.04 12.17
N ARG A 87 -12.14 13.20 13.13
CA ARG A 87 -12.06 13.57 14.55
C ARG A 87 -10.98 14.60 14.84
N LEU A 88 -9.88 14.60 14.07
CA LEU A 88 -8.77 15.55 14.21
C LEU A 88 -9.10 16.92 13.61
N ARG A 89 -10.05 16.99 12.68
CA ARG A 89 -10.51 18.24 12.06
C ARG A 89 -11.54 18.95 12.95
N GLN A 90 -11.09 19.40 14.11
CA GLN A 90 -11.82 20.39 14.91
C GLN A 90 -11.30 21.78 14.56
N ALA A 91 -12.20 22.69 14.23
CA ALA A 91 -11.86 24.07 13.91
C ALA A 91 -12.70 25.05 14.73
N HIS A 92 -12.12 26.21 15.02
CA HIS A 92 -12.85 27.34 15.56
C HIS A 92 -13.30 28.22 14.41
N SER A 93 -14.55 28.69 14.46
CA SER A 93 -15.09 29.60 13.45
C SER A 93 -15.80 30.76 14.15
N HIS A 94 -15.40 31.97 13.77
CA HIS A 94 -15.89 33.24 14.28
C HIS A 94 -16.08 34.24 13.12
N SER A 95 -16.47 35.47 13.43
CA SER A 95 -16.86 36.50 12.46
C SER A 95 -15.79 36.89 11.43
N GLU A 96 -14.50 36.58 11.64
CA GLU A 96 -13.46 36.84 10.65
C GLU A 96 -13.57 35.91 9.43
N PHE A 97 -14.26 34.77 9.58
CA PHE A 97 -14.54 33.82 8.51
C PHE A 97 -15.90 34.12 7.83
N ASP A 98 -16.46 35.32 7.98
CA ASP A 98 -17.72 35.69 7.36
C ASP A 98 -17.66 35.53 5.83
N GLY A 99 -18.67 34.89 5.27
CA GLY A 99 -18.75 34.56 3.85
C GLY A 99 -17.81 33.44 3.38
N HIS A 100 -16.90 32.93 4.22
CA HIS A 100 -16.02 31.82 3.84
C HIS A 100 -16.75 30.48 3.94
N PRO A 101 -16.73 29.64 2.89
CA PRO A 101 -17.40 28.35 2.92
C PRO A 101 -16.91 27.45 4.05
N LEU A 102 -17.82 26.67 4.64
CA LEU A 102 -17.47 25.56 5.52
C LEU A 102 -16.84 24.42 4.70
N GLU A 103 -16.00 23.62 5.33
CA GLU A 103 -15.36 22.46 4.70
C GLU A 103 -16.02 21.16 5.17
N ALA A 104 -16.21 20.23 4.23
CA ALA A 104 -16.70 18.90 4.54
C ALA A 104 -15.70 18.10 5.41
N GLY A 105 -16.24 17.28 6.30
CA GLY A 105 -15.48 16.45 7.22
C GLY A 105 -14.90 17.18 8.42
N VAL A 106 -15.37 18.41 8.72
CA VAL A 106 -14.90 19.25 9.83
C VAL A 106 -15.98 19.43 10.89
N GLU A 107 -15.57 19.39 12.16
CA GLU A 107 -16.38 19.82 13.30
C GLU A 107 -15.97 21.24 13.71
N TYR A 108 -16.90 22.19 13.57
CA TYR A 108 -16.69 23.57 13.95
C TYR A 108 -17.30 23.87 15.32
N SER A 109 -16.53 24.52 16.17
CA SER A 109 -17.09 25.28 17.30
C SER A 109 -17.34 26.71 16.83
N LEU A 110 -18.62 27.07 16.77
CA LEU A 110 -19.07 28.35 16.23
C LEU A 110 -19.20 29.38 17.34
N PHE A 111 -18.37 30.42 17.28
CA PHE A 111 -18.46 31.56 18.19
C PHE A 111 -19.33 32.66 17.57
N THR A 112 -20.61 32.69 17.93
CA THR A 112 -21.64 33.54 17.29
C THR A 112 -22.02 34.78 18.12
N ALA A 113 -21.05 35.40 18.79
CA ALA A 113 -21.27 36.62 19.57
C ALA A 113 -21.65 37.82 18.68
N ILE A 114 -21.17 37.83 17.44
CA ILE A 114 -21.38 38.89 16.44
C ILE A 114 -22.09 38.28 15.22
N ILE A 115 -22.90 39.11 14.54
CA ILE A 115 -23.60 38.71 13.32
C ILE A 115 -22.59 38.34 12.24
N HIS A 116 -22.69 37.12 11.73
CA HIS A 116 -21.92 36.66 10.56
C HIS A 116 -22.60 35.45 9.92
N SER A 117 -22.08 35.04 8.78
CA SER A 117 -22.63 33.97 7.97
C SER A 117 -21.53 33.11 7.38
N ARG A 118 -21.84 31.83 7.15
CA ARG A 118 -20.94 30.96 6.38
C ARG A 118 -21.74 30.11 5.40
N PRO A 119 -21.35 30.08 4.12
CA PRO A 119 -21.97 29.17 3.16
C PRO A 119 -21.51 27.73 3.36
N LEU A 120 -22.37 26.79 2.98
CA LEU A 120 -21.98 25.39 2.76
C LEU A 120 -21.03 25.27 1.56
N PRO A 121 -20.30 24.16 1.40
CA PRO A 121 -19.52 23.89 0.19
C PRO A 121 -20.37 24.05 -1.08
N ALA A 122 -19.81 24.66 -2.13
CA ALA A 122 -20.51 24.87 -3.40
C ALA A 122 -20.57 23.60 -4.26
N ALA A 123 -19.66 22.65 -4.05
CA ALA A 123 -19.59 21.37 -4.77
C ALA A 123 -19.31 20.21 -3.80
N PRO A 124 -20.29 19.84 -2.94
CA PRO A 124 -20.16 18.72 -2.02
C PRO A 124 -20.37 17.36 -2.71
N GLU A 125 -19.82 16.32 -2.12
CA GLU A 125 -20.01 14.92 -2.52
C GLU A 125 -21.04 14.23 -1.63
N LEU A 126 -21.76 13.23 -2.18
CA LEU A 126 -22.75 12.47 -1.42
C LEU A 126 -22.11 11.81 -0.20
N GLY A 127 -22.68 12.07 0.98
CA GLY A 127 -22.15 11.60 2.26
C GLY A 127 -21.24 12.60 2.99
N ASP A 128 -20.90 13.74 2.38
CA ASP A 128 -20.19 14.81 3.06
C ASP A 128 -20.93 15.26 4.31
N ALA A 129 -20.20 15.39 5.41
CA ALA A 129 -20.74 15.77 6.71
C ALA A 129 -20.01 16.96 7.30
N ILE A 130 -20.77 17.88 7.91
CA ILE A 130 -20.24 19.02 8.67
C ILE A 130 -20.93 19.00 10.03
N VAL A 131 -20.15 19.17 11.09
CA VAL A 131 -20.71 19.31 12.44
C VAL A 131 -20.49 20.73 12.91
N LEU A 132 -21.52 21.32 13.49
CA LEU A 132 -21.47 22.61 14.16
C LEU A 132 -21.77 22.39 15.64
N THR A 133 -21.06 23.08 16.52
CA THR A 133 -21.28 23.05 17.98
C THR A 133 -21.33 24.45 18.55
N ASP A 134 -22.11 24.62 19.63
CA ASP A 134 -22.24 25.88 20.38
C ASP A 134 -21.76 25.73 21.84
N PRO A 135 -20.44 25.71 22.09
CA PRO A 135 -19.92 25.66 23.45
C PRO A 135 -20.36 26.84 24.34
N TRP A 136 -20.80 27.95 23.75
CA TRP A 136 -21.06 29.21 24.44
C TRP A 136 -22.55 29.55 24.59
N GLY A 137 -23.45 28.79 23.96
CA GLY A 137 -24.90 29.03 24.02
C GLY A 137 -25.34 30.32 23.33
N PHE A 138 -24.59 30.77 22.30
CA PHE A 138 -24.86 32.00 21.57
C PHE A 138 -25.79 31.82 20.37
N TRP A 139 -26.07 30.61 19.93
CA TRP A 139 -26.93 30.35 18.77
C TRP A 139 -28.35 30.85 18.97
N GLN A 140 -28.90 30.77 20.19
CA GLN A 140 -30.23 31.33 20.50
C GLN A 140 -30.38 32.83 20.21
N ARG A 141 -29.27 33.56 20.00
CA ARG A 141 -29.27 35.00 19.71
C ARG A 141 -29.64 35.36 18.27
N GLY A 142 -29.67 34.40 17.33
CA GLY A 142 -30.01 34.72 15.94
C GLY A 142 -28.87 35.31 15.11
N ASN A 143 -27.63 35.29 15.62
CA ASN A 143 -26.50 36.00 15.01
C ASN A 143 -25.79 35.22 13.89
N PHE A 144 -26.06 33.93 13.74
CA PHE A 144 -25.40 33.12 12.73
C PHE A 144 -26.38 32.64 11.66
N THR A 145 -26.02 32.90 10.41
CA THR A 145 -26.74 32.41 9.24
C THR A 145 -25.90 31.39 8.48
N LEU A 146 -26.36 30.15 8.45
CA LEU A 146 -25.84 29.13 7.55
C LEU A 146 -26.43 29.35 6.16
N LYS A 147 -25.56 29.73 5.23
CA LYS A 147 -25.96 29.99 3.84
C LYS A 147 -25.85 28.73 3.00
N ARG A 148 -26.68 28.65 1.97
CA ARG A 148 -26.52 27.64 0.93
C ARG A 148 -25.23 27.87 0.15
N GLY A 149 -24.60 26.78 -0.29
CA GLY A 149 -23.34 26.84 -1.07
C GLY A 149 -23.54 27.37 -2.50
N ASN A 150 -24.72 27.18 -3.06
CA ASN A 150 -25.16 27.77 -4.33
C ASN A 150 -26.70 27.84 -4.38
N ALA A 151 -27.26 28.43 -5.43
CA ALA A 151 -28.71 28.64 -5.57
C ALA A 151 -29.52 27.35 -5.77
N GLN A 152 -28.89 26.26 -6.24
CA GLN A 152 -29.53 24.96 -6.45
C GLN A 152 -29.63 24.16 -5.16
N HIS A 153 -28.73 24.40 -4.20
CA HIS A 153 -28.73 23.70 -2.92
C HIS A 153 -30.00 23.97 -2.11
N LEU A 154 -30.39 22.95 -1.34
CA LEU A 154 -31.49 22.93 -0.41
C LEU A 154 -30.97 22.50 0.97
N ILE A 155 -31.60 22.99 2.03
CA ILE A 155 -31.37 22.52 3.40
C ILE A 155 -32.71 21.99 3.92
N ASN A 156 -32.77 20.71 4.29
CA ASN A 156 -34.00 20.00 4.63
C ASN A 156 -35.11 20.19 3.57
N ALA A 157 -34.74 20.03 2.29
CA ALA A 157 -35.62 20.24 1.13
C ALA A 157 -36.20 21.66 0.98
N ARG A 158 -35.59 22.67 1.61
CA ARG A 158 -35.97 24.08 1.47
C ARG A 158 -34.89 24.90 0.77
N ALA A 159 -35.31 25.80 -0.11
CA ALA A 159 -34.44 26.72 -0.85
C ALA A 159 -34.14 28.00 -0.05
N GLU A 160 -33.85 27.85 1.23
CA GLU A 160 -33.68 28.93 2.20
C GLU A 160 -32.36 28.76 2.96
N ASP A 161 -31.79 29.87 3.41
CA ASP A 161 -30.69 29.87 4.36
C ASP A 161 -31.23 29.64 5.77
N VAL A 162 -30.41 29.08 6.67
CA VAL A 162 -30.85 28.75 8.03
C VAL A 162 -30.27 29.75 9.02
N ILE A 163 -31.14 30.42 9.77
CA ILE A 163 -30.75 31.25 10.91
C ILE A 163 -30.77 30.40 12.17
N PHE A 164 -29.66 30.38 12.88
CA PHE A 164 -29.56 29.70 14.15
C PHE A 164 -30.11 30.66 15.21
N ASN A 165 -31.27 30.32 15.77
CA ASN A 165 -32.01 31.14 16.75
C ASN A 165 -32.64 30.30 17.88
N VAL A 166 -32.17 29.05 18.03
CA VAL A 166 -32.64 28.11 19.04
C VAL A 166 -31.45 27.69 19.91
N ASN A 167 -31.72 27.35 21.18
CA ASN A 167 -30.72 26.77 22.05
C ASN A 167 -30.55 25.28 21.72
N CYS A 168 -29.51 24.96 20.94
CA CYS A 168 -29.05 23.59 20.74
C CYS A 168 -27.53 23.54 20.77
N TRP A 169 -26.98 22.42 21.25
CA TRP A 169 -25.53 22.30 21.49
C TRP A 169 -24.79 21.77 20.25
N ARG A 170 -25.48 21.04 19.37
CA ARG A 170 -24.90 20.40 18.18
C ARG A 170 -25.89 20.35 17.03
N VAL A 171 -25.38 20.66 15.83
CA VAL A 171 -26.07 20.47 14.56
C VAL A 171 -25.17 19.66 13.64
N THR A 172 -25.73 18.63 13.02
CA THR A 172 -25.06 17.83 11.99
C THR A 172 -25.71 18.09 10.64
N LEU A 173 -24.89 18.48 9.68
CA LEU A 173 -25.22 18.68 8.28
C LEU A 173 -24.70 17.50 7.48
N THR A 174 -25.53 16.88 6.64
CA THR A 174 -25.11 15.79 5.75
C THR A 174 -25.66 16.00 4.36
N TYR A 175 -24.79 16.00 3.34
CA TYR A 175 -25.21 16.06 1.95
C TYR A 175 -25.77 14.70 1.53
N ALA A 176 -27.09 14.56 1.65
CA ALA A 176 -27.77 13.26 1.59
C ALA A 176 -28.13 12.87 0.16
N TRP A 177 -28.55 13.84 -0.66
CA TRP A 177 -28.97 13.64 -2.06
C TRP A 177 -28.50 14.82 -2.92
N ILE A 178 -28.72 14.71 -4.24
CA ILE A 178 -28.40 15.77 -5.20
C ILE A 178 -29.01 17.08 -4.74
N ASN A 179 -28.14 18.08 -4.56
CA ASN A 179 -28.42 19.42 -4.10
C ASN A 179 -29.09 19.51 -2.71
N ASN A 180 -29.14 18.46 -1.90
CA ASN A 180 -29.87 18.49 -0.63
C ASN A 180 -28.99 18.16 0.57
N TRP A 181 -28.80 19.16 1.41
CA TRP A 181 -28.27 19.00 2.76
C TRP A 181 -29.39 18.66 3.73
N THR A 182 -29.16 17.65 4.55
CA THR A 182 -29.99 17.38 5.72
C THR A 182 -29.35 18.04 6.93
N LEU A 183 -30.14 18.74 7.72
CA LEU A 183 -29.75 19.38 8.97
C LEU A 183 -30.51 18.69 10.10
N SER A 184 -29.76 18.11 11.03
CA SER A 184 -30.28 17.44 12.22
C SER A 184 -29.72 18.09 13.48
N ILE A 185 -30.57 18.19 14.50
CA ILE A 185 -30.19 18.70 15.83
C ILE A 185 -29.92 17.48 16.72
N GLY A 186 -28.80 17.49 17.43
CA GLY A 186 -28.41 16.45 18.40
C GLY A 186 -28.34 16.96 19.82
#